data_AF-A0A357CZ67-F1
#
_entry.id   AF-A0A357CZ67-F1
#
_cell.length_a   1.000
_cell.length_b   1.000
_cell.length_c   1.000
_cell.angle_alpha   90.00
_cell.angle_beta   90.00
_cell.angle_gamma   90.00
#
_symmetry.space_group_name_H-M   'P 1'
#
loop_
_entity.id
_entity.type
_entity.pdbx_description
1 polymer ?
#
loop_
_entity_poly.entity_id
_entity_poly.type
_entity_poly.pdbx_seq_one_letter_code
_entity_poly.pdbx_strand_id
1 'polypeptide(L)'
;IVAPCTGNTLAKIANGITDSTVTMCVKAQLRNRLPVIIGLATNDGLSANLFNIAMTLEKKNIYFVPFGQDNAVEKPTSLVCDFDKIESTFESAVQGKQLHPLLS
;
A
#
# COMPACT_ATOMS: atom_id res chain seq x y z
N ILE A 1 -5.64 8.37 -0.80
CA ILE A 1 -5.79 6.91 -0.99
C ILE A 1 -5.20 6.58 -2.35
N VAL A 2 -4.42 5.50 -2.46
CA VAL A 2 -3.91 4.97 -3.74
C VAL A 2 -4.45 3.56 -3.88
N ALA A 3 -5.50 3.38 -4.67
CA ALA A 3 -6.15 2.09 -4.89
C ALA A 3 -6.73 2.05 -6.32
N PRO A 4 -6.33 1.09 -7.17
CA PRO A 4 -5.24 0.13 -6.93
C PRO A 4 -3.87 0.82 -6.89
N CYS A 5 -2.97 0.31 -6.05
CA CYS A 5 -1.56 0.64 -6.01
C CYS A 5 -0.77 -0.51 -6.62
N THR A 6 -0.33 -0.33 -7.87
CA THR A 6 0.51 -1.31 -8.57
C THR A 6 1.88 -1.44 -7.92
N GLY A 7 2.58 -2.55 -8.15
CA GLY A 7 3.96 -2.74 -7.68
C GLY A 7 4.91 -1.62 -8.13
N ASN A 8 4.78 -1.14 -9.37
CA ASN A 8 5.57 -0.01 -9.88
C ASN A 8 5.32 1.28 -9.07
N THR A 9 4.05 1.60 -8.81
CA THR A 9 3.69 2.79 -8.00
C THR A 9 4.23 2.65 -6.58
N LEU A 10 4.09 1.46 -5.97
CA LEU A 10 4.60 1.19 -4.63
C LEU A 10 6.12 1.34 -4.55
N ALA A 11 6.86 0.76 -5.51
CA ALA A 11 8.31 0.86 -5.59
C ALA A 11 8.78 2.31 -5.67
N LYS A 12 8.09 3.13 -6.47
CA LYS A 12 8.37 4.57 -6.56
C LYS A 12 8.11 5.30 -5.25
N ILE A 13 6.99 5.00 -4.56
CA ILE A 13 6.69 5.56 -3.24
C ILE A 13 7.75 5.13 -2.21
N ALA A 14 8.13 3.85 -2.18
CA ALA A 14 9.15 3.31 -1.28
C ALA A 14 10.47 4.07 -1.39
N ASN A 15 10.89 4.33 -2.63
CA ASN A 15 12.16 4.98 -2.98
C ASN A 15 12.05 6.52 -3.10
N GLY A 16 10.91 7.13 -2.79
CA GLY A 16 10.73 8.59 -2.82
C GLY A 16 10.75 9.22 -4.22
N ILE A 17 10.50 8.43 -5.27
CA ILE A 17 10.44 8.88 -6.66
C ILE A 17 9.09 9.55 -6.92
N THR A 18 9.10 10.78 -7.47
CA THR A 18 7.89 11.58 -7.73
C THR A 18 7.75 12.00 -9.19
N ASP A 19 7.82 11.01 -10.08
CA ASP A 19 7.76 11.18 -11.54
C ASP A 19 6.33 11.04 -12.12
N SER A 20 5.32 10.86 -11.26
CA SER A 20 3.91 10.79 -11.66
C SER A 20 3.06 11.66 -10.74
N THR A 21 1.86 12.03 -11.19
CA THR A 21 0.90 12.78 -10.38
C THR A 21 0.59 12.06 -9.07
N VAL A 22 0.39 10.74 -9.10
CA VAL A 22 0.09 9.93 -7.91
C VAL A 22 1.25 9.98 -6.91
N THR A 23 2.47 9.76 -7.36
CA THR A 23 3.64 9.74 -6.47
C THR A 23 3.97 11.13 -5.91
N MET A 24 3.73 12.19 -6.68
CA MET A 24 3.80 13.58 -6.20
C MET A 24 2.73 13.88 -5.13
N CYS A 25 1.48 13.46 -5.35
CA CYS A 25 0.40 13.63 -4.36
C CYS A 25 0.72 12.90 -3.05
N VAL A 26 1.25 11.67 -3.12
CA VAL A 26 1.70 10.93 -1.93
C VAL A 26 2.80 11.69 -1.18
N LYS A 27 3.81 12.20 -1.88
CA LYS A 27 4.87 13.01 -1.26
C LYS A 27 4.33 14.28 -0.59
N ALA A 28 3.42 14.99 -1.25
CA ALA A 28 2.78 16.20 -0.70
C ALA A 28 1.95 15.88 0.56
N GLN A 29 1.21 14.77 0.55
CA GLN A 29 0.43 14.31 1.71
C GLN A 29 1.34 13.97 2.90
N LEU A 30 2.41 13.21 2.66
CA LEU A 30 3.38 12.83 3.70
C LEU A 30 4.15 14.04 4.24
N ARG A 31 4.44 15.06 3.40
CA ARG A 31 5.03 16.35 3.85
C ARG A 31 4.16 17.03 4.90
N ASN A 32 2.83 16.94 4.75
CA ASN A 32 1.86 17.49 5.69
C ASN A 32 1.57 16.56 6.88
N ARG A 33 2.29 15.44 7.01
CA ARG A 33 2.07 14.39 8.03
C ARG A 33 0.64 13.84 8.03
N LEU A 34 -0.01 13.86 6.87
CA LEU A 34 -1.35 13.32 6.70
C LEU A 34 -1.29 11.84 6.27
N PRO A 35 -2.31 11.04 6.61
CA PRO A 35 -2.34 9.62 6.28
C PRO A 35 -2.40 9.38 4.77
N VAL A 36 -1.64 8.38 4.31
CA VAL A 36 -1.69 7.80 2.97
C VAL A 36 -2.10 6.34 3.12
N ILE A 37 -3.18 5.96 2.44
CA ILE A 37 -3.69 4.59 2.43
C ILE A 37 -3.33 3.93 1.11
N ILE A 38 -2.75 2.73 1.18
CA ILE A 38 -2.29 1.92 0.05
C ILE A 38 -3.18 0.70 -0.09
N GLY A 39 -3.92 0.62 -1.20
CA GLY A 39 -4.60 -0.60 -1.64
C GLY A 39 -3.70 -1.36 -2.61
N LEU A 40 -2.85 -2.25 -2.08
CA LEU A 40 -1.87 -3.01 -2.86
C LEU A 40 -2.54 -3.93 -3.89
N ALA A 41 -2.09 -3.92 -5.14
CA ALA A 41 -2.50 -4.91 -6.14
C ALA A 41 -1.34 -5.16 -7.12
N THR A 42 -0.60 -6.25 -6.91
CA THR A 42 0.56 -6.58 -7.74
C THR A 42 0.84 -8.08 -7.81
N ASN A 43 1.27 -8.57 -8.96
CA ASN A 43 1.55 -9.98 -9.19
C ASN A 43 2.94 -10.43 -8.70
N ASP A 44 3.81 -9.49 -8.33
CA ASP A 44 5.20 -9.71 -7.90
C ASP A 44 5.43 -9.34 -6.42
N GLY A 45 4.36 -9.27 -5.63
CA GLY A 45 4.34 -8.82 -4.24
C GLY A 45 5.22 -9.63 -3.29
N LEU A 46 5.23 -10.96 -3.42
CA LEU A 46 6.14 -11.85 -2.67
C LEU A 46 7.49 -12.08 -3.38
N SER A 47 7.81 -11.25 -4.38
CA SER A 47 9.08 -11.33 -5.13
C SER A 47 9.76 -9.96 -5.22
N ALA A 48 9.83 -9.33 -6.40
CA ALA A 48 10.51 -8.05 -6.61
C ALA A 48 9.95 -6.91 -5.75
N ASN A 49 8.66 -6.94 -5.39
CA ASN A 49 8.04 -5.90 -4.60
C ASN A 49 8.01 -6.14 -3.08
N LEU A 50 8.51 -7.28 -2.60
CA LEU A 50 8.46 -7.63 -1.18
C LEU A 50 9.19 -6.59 -0.31
N PHE A 51 10.39 -6.17 -0.72
CA PHE A 51 11.14 -5.14 -0.02
C PHE A 51 10.48 -3.77 -0.08
N ASN A 52 9.78 -3.44 -1.17
CA ASN A 52 9.07 -2.17 -1.29
C ASN A 52 7.84 -2.13 -0.36
N ILE A 53 7.15 -3.26 -0.19
CA ILE A 53 6.07 -3.40 0.80
C ILE A 53 6.64 -3.18 2.21
N ALA A 54 7.71 -3.88 2.57
CA ALA A 54 8.33 -3.73 3.88
C ALA A 54 8.78 -2.27 4.15
N MET A 55 9.50 -1.66 3.20
CA MET A 55 9.96 -0.27 3.31
C MET A 55 8.82 0.74 3.45
N THR A 56 7.69 0.51 2.80
CA THR A 56 6.55 1.44 2.89
C THR A 56 5.75 1.22 4.15
N LEU A 57 5.64 -0.01 4.63
CA LEU A 57 4.96 -0.38 5.88
C LEU A 57 5.68 0.19 7.12
N GLU A 58 7.00 0.36 7.08
CA GLU A 58 7.78 1.01 8.14
C GLU A 58 7.58 2.55 8.20
N LYS A 59 7.16 3.18 7.10
CA LYS A 59 7.06 4.65 7.02
C LYS A 59 5.88 5.16 7.84
N LYS A 60 6.12 6.22 8.63
CA LYS A 60 5.07 6.94 9.35
C LYS A 60 4.02 7.49 8.39
N ASN A 61 2.75 7.43 8.82
CA ASN A 61 1.58 7.91 8.08
C ASN A 61 1.27 7.15 6.78
N ILE A 62 1.89 5.99 6.54
CA ILE A 62 1.46 5.05 5.50
C ILE A 62 0.69 3.91 6.17
N TYR A 63 -0.48 3.60 5.62
CA TYR A 63 -1.38 2.55 6.09
C TYR A 63 -1.76 1.67 4.92
N PHE A 64 -1.87 0.37 5.15
CA PHE A 64 -2.25 -0.60 4.13
C PHE A 64 -3.69 -1.02 4.33
N VAL A 65 -4.42 -1.15 3.23
CA VAL A 65 -5.65 -1.93 3.22
C VAL A 65 -5.25 -3.40 3.41
N PRO A 66 -5.92 -4.19 4.27
CA PRO A 66 -5.56 -5.58 4.49
C PRO A 66 -5.41 -6.35 3.18
N PHE A 67 -4.36 -7.15 3.07
CA PHE A 67 -3.98 -7.82 1.83
C PHE A 67 -3.46 -9.24 2.07
N GLY A 68 -3.55 -10.06 1.03
CA GLY A 68 -3.11 -11.46 1.05
C GLY A 68 -2.90 -11.97 -0.38
N GLN A 69 -2.60 -13.26 -0.51
CA GLN A 69 -2.54 -13.90 -1.82
C GLN A 69 -3.96 -14.07 -2.38
N ASP A 70 -4.19 -13.61 -3.60
CA ASP A 70 -5.48 -13.73 -4.27
C ASP A 70 -5.66 -15.09 -4.96
N ASN A 71 -4.58 -15.67 -5.49
CA ASN A 71 -4.56 -17.02 -6.03
C ASN A 71 -3.16 -17.62 -5.86
N ALA A 72 -2.93 -18.31 -4.75
CA ALA A 72 -1.62 -18.84 -4.39
C ALA A 72 -1.10 -19.94 -5.34
N VAL A 73 -1.99 -20.63 -6.07
CA VAL A 73 -1.62 -21.73 -6.97
C VAL A 73 -1.16 -21.20 -8.32
N GLU A 74 -1.96 -20.35 -8.96
CA GLU A 74 -1.66 -19.85 -10.31
C GLU A 74 -0.78 -18.58 -10.28
N LYS A 75 -0.86 -17.80 -9.21
CA LYS A 75 -0.14 -16.54 -9.03
C LYS A 75 0.58 -16.51 -7.67
N PRO A 76 1.56 -17.39 -7.45
CA PRO A 76 2.17 -17.61 -6.13
C PRO A 76 2.82 -16.36 -5.53
N THR A 77 3.26 -15.41 -6.36
CA THR A 77 3.88 -14.16 -5.91
C THR A 77 2.91 -12.99 -5.79
N SER A 78 1.65 -13.17 -6.17
CA SER A 78 0.65 -12.10 -6.21
C SER A 78 0.13 -11.76 -4.83
N LEU A 79 -0.01 -10.46 -4.57
CA LEU A 79 -0.65 -9.90 -3.38
C LEU A 79 -1.65 -8.84 -3.80
N VAL A 80 -2.86 -8.97 -3.29
CA VAL A 80 -3.97 -8.05 -3.57
C VAL A 80 -4.65 -7.71 -2.26
N CYS A 81 -5.01 -6.43 -2.09
CA CYS A 81 -5.79 -5.97 -0.97
C CYS A 81 -7.26 -6.33 -1.10
N ASP A 82 -7.90 -6.51 0.04
CA ASP A 82 -9.36 -6.58 0.15
C ASP A 82 -9.95 -5.17 -0.06
N PHE A 83 -10.39 -4.87 -1.27
CA PHE A 83 -10.91 -3.55 -1.65
C PHE A 83 -12.13 -3.12 -0.83
N ASP A 84 -12.90 -4.07 -0.29
CA ASP A 84 -14.06 -3.78 0.55
C ASP A 84 -13.66 -3.18 1.90
N LYS A 85 -12.39 -3.36 2.32
CA LYS A 85 -11.84 -2.80 3.56
C LYS A 85 -11.23 -1.41 3.42
N ILE A 86 -11.36 -0.76 2.25
CA ILE A 86 -10.81 0.61 2.05
C ILE A 86 -11.40 1.60 3.06
N GLU A 87 -12.72 1.58 3.25
CA GLU A 87 -13.41 2.51 4.14
C GLU A 87 -12.98 2.30 5.60
N SER A 88 -13.01 1.07 6.10
CA SER A 88 -12.53 0.74 7.46
C SER A 88 -11.05 1.06 7.66
N THR A 89 -10.23 0.93 6.61
CA THR A 89 -8.82 1.31 6.65
C THR A 89 -8.68 2.84 6.74
N PHE A 90 -9.51 3.59 6.03
CA PHE A 90 -9.54 5.04 6.12
C PHE A 90 -9.91 5.51 7.52
N GLU A 91 -10.96 4.97 8.11
CA GLU A 91 -11.39 5.29 9.48
C GLU A 91 -10.29 5.02 10.52
N SER A 92 -9.55 3.93 10.37
CA SER A 92 -8.40 3.62 11.24
C SER A 92 -7.24 4.57 11.01
N ALA A 93 -6.92 4.85 9.74
CA ALA A 93 -5.79 5.68 9.34
C ALA A 93 -5.93 7.14 9.78
N VAL A 94 -7.14 7.71 9.77
CA VAL A 94 -7.37 9.08 10.28
C VAL A 94 -7.16 9.18 11.80
N GLN A 95 -7.26 8.06 12.53
CA GLN A 95 -6.90 7.95 13.95
C GLN A 95 -5.41 7.64 14.16
N GLY A 96 -4.63 7.58 13.08
CA GLY A 96 -3.21 7.24 13.13
C GLY A 96 -2.93 5.73 13.30
N LYS A 97 -3.93 4.86 13.09
CA LYS A 97 -3.83 3.42 13.35
C LYS A 97 -3.89 2.60 12.06
N GLN A 98 -3.15 1.50 12.04
CA GLN A 98 -3.28 0.46 11.02
C GLN A 98 -4.53 -0.38 11.31
N LEU A 99 -5.34 -0.66 10.29
CA LEU A 99 -6.45 -1.62 10.42
C LEU A 99 -5.87 -3.03 10.63
N HIS A 100 -6.45 -3.78 11.57
CA HIS A 100 -6.09 -5.15 11.89
C HIS A 100 -7.28 -6.11 11.67
N PRO A 101 -7.05 -7.37 11.26
CA PRO A 101 -5.76 -7.92 10.84
C PRO A 101 -5.29 -7.31 9.51
N LEU A 102 -3.98 -7.14 9.35
CA LEU A 102 -3.40 -6.57 8.13
C LEU A 102 -3.20 -7.64 7.05
N LEU A 103 -2.72 -8.82 7.44
CA LEU A 103 -2.56 -9.95 6.53
C LEU A 103 -3.86 -10.76 6.55
N SER A 104 -4.45 -10.94 5.36
CA SER A 104 -5.69 -11.69 5.15
C SER A 104 -5.40 -13.15 4.81
#